data_AF-A0AB40CS99-F1
#
_entry.id   AF-A0AB40CS99-F1
#
_cell.length_a   1.000
_cell.length_b   1.000
_cell.length_c   1.000
_cell.angle_alpha   90.00
_cell.angle_beta   90.00
_cell.angle_gamma   90.00
#
_symmetry.space_group_name_H-M   'P 1'
#
loop_
_entity.id
_entity.type
_entity.pdbx_description
1 polymer ?
#
loop_
_entity_poly.entity_id
_entity_poly.type
_entity_poly.pdbx_seq_one_letter_code
_entity_poly.pdbx_strand_id
1 'polypeptide(L)'
;MATSLVQENSGREVIAFKARLRLLESMCNPVCTGGYHAELHTDAVVKQCEIVDVIEIIGSKKMTPYERPLYLKNGDVVLCRIRVNNSIRVENFSVDHHLGRFTIHSAGKTTALGILVELPPVGRLAFPYPENYYHGTRP
;
A
#
# COMPACT_ATOMS: atom_id res chain seq x y z
N MET A 1 12.55 -41.02 -0.07
CA MET A 1 13.10 -39.89 0.70
C MET A 1 12.60 -38.61 0.05
N ALA A 2 11.55 -37.99 0.58
CA ALA A 2 11.02 -36.74 0.05
C ALA A 2 11.66 -35.60 0.86
N THR A 3 12.69 -34.98 0.29
CA THR A 3 13.29 -33.77 0.85
C THR A 3 12.23 -32.69 0.76
N SER A 4 11.63 -32.36 1.91
CA SER A 4 10.78 -31.18 2.04
C SER A 4 11.67 -29.98 1.74
N LEU A 5 11.44 -29.34 0.60
CA LEU A 5 11.97 -28.01 0.33
C LEU A 5 11.37 -27.10 1.40
N VAL A 6 12.19 -26.78 2.40
CA VAL A 6 11.95 -25.60 3.23
C VAL A 6 11.95 -24.46 2.22
N GLN A 7 10.76 -23.96 1.91
CA GLN A 7 10.61 -22.75 1.13
C GLN A 7 11.43 -21.68 1.86
N GLU A 8 12.58 -21.32 1.29
CA GLU A 8 13.41 -20.24 1.82
C GLU A 8 12.48 -19.04 1.95
N ASN A 9 12.24 -18.63 3.19
CA ASN A 9 11.11 -17.79 3.54
C ASN A 9 11.46 -16.35 3.11
N SER A 10 11.43 -16.10 1.80
CA SER A 10 11.44 -14.80 1.14
C SER A 10 10.13 -14.08 1.47
N GLY A 11 10.20 -12.83 1.89
CA GLY A 11 9.07 -12.09 2.42
C GLY A 11 9.39 -11.50 3.79
N ARG A 12 9.26 -10.17 3.87
CA ARG A 12 9.49 -9.41 5.09
C ARG A 12 8.16 -9.08 5.75
N GLU A 13 8.17 -9.17 7.07
CA GLU A 13 7.05 -8.76 7.89
C GLU A 13 7.12 -7.25 8.15
N VAL A 14 6.10 -6.52 7.69
CA VAL A 14 6.04 -5.05 7.77
C VAL A 14 4.63 -4.59 8.14
N ILE A 15 4.51 -3.36 8.65
CA ILE A 15 3.22 -2.71 8.92
C ILE A 15 2.90 -1.58 7.92
N ALA A 16 3.88 -1.15 7.14
CA ALA A 16 3.69 -0.16 6.08
C ALA A 16 4.64 -0.40 4.91
N PHE A 17 4.19 -0.08 3.70
CA PHE A 17 4.96 -0.21 2.47
C PHE A 17 4.45 0.81 1.43
N LYS A 18 5.22 1.03 0.35
CA LYS A 18 4.75 1.83 -0.79
C LYS A 18 4.31 0.91 -1.91
N ALA A 19 3.23 1.28 -2.56
CA ALA A 19 2.63 0.49 -3.62
C ALA A 19 2.14 1.36 -4.77
N ARG A 20 2.11 0.76 -5.95
CA ARG A 20 1.33 1.28 -7.08
C ARG A 20 -0.06 0.68 -7.02
N LEU A 21 -1.07 1.53 -7.06
CA LEU A 21 -2.48 1.13 -7.14
C LEU A 21 -3.07 1.60 -8.46
N ARG A 22 -3.70 0.70 -9.20
CA ARG A 22 -4.59 1.05 -10.31
C ARG A 22 -6.02 1.06 -9.80
N LEU A 23 -6.69 2.18 -9.94
CA LEU A 23 -8.07 2.33 -9.50
C LEU A 23 -9.04 1.71 -10.52
N LEU A 24 -9.94 0.86 -10.04
CA LEU A 24 -11.02 0.29 -10.83
C LEU A 24 -12.31 1.12 -10.72
N GLU A 25 -12.39 1.96 -9.71
CA GLU A 25 -13.49 2.89 -9.48
C GLU A 25 -12.94 4.24 -9.04
N SER A 26 -13.69 5.30 -9.38
CA SER A 26 -13.35 6.63 -8.91
C SER A 26 -13.51 6.71 -7.40
N MET A 27 -12.57 7.37 -6.73
CA MET A 27 -12.59 7.54 -5.29
C MET A 27 -12.55 9.03 -4.93
N CYS A 28 -13.53 9.46 -4.13
CA CYS A 28 -13.61 10.79 -3.55
C CYS A 28 -13.74 10.67 -2.03
N ASN A 29 -12.83 11.34 -1.29
CA ASN A 29 -12.85 11.64 0.16
C ASN A 29 -13.18 10.45 1.11
N PRO A 30 -12.21 9.72 1.71
CA PRO A 30 -11.01 10.20 2.45
C PRO A 30 -9.64 9.65 1.97
N VAL A 31 -9.58 8.88 0.87
CA VAL A 31 -8.33 8.33 0.29
C VAL A 31 -7.27 9.39 0.09
N CYS A 32 -7.73 10.55 -0.35
CA CYS A 32 -6.84 11.59 -0.80
C CYS A 32 -6.35 12.47 0.37
N THR A 33 -7.04 12.46 1.52
CA THR A 33 -6.68 13.17 2.76
C THR A 33 -5.94 12.29 3.78
N GLY A 34 -5.61 11.04 3.44
CA GLY A 34 -5.22 10.01 4.42
C GLY A 34 -6.43 9.53 5.22
N GLY A 35 -6.52 8.22 5.44
CA GLY A 35 -7.63 7.62 6.20
C GLY A 35 -8.65 6.85 5.38
N TYR A 36 -8.35 6.45 4.14
CA TYR A 36 -9.20 5.46 3.47
C TYR A 36 -8.95 4.07 4.01
N HIS A 37 -9.94 3.61 4.76
CA HIS A 37 -9.97 2.29 5.34
C HIS A 37 -10.56 1.30 4.33
N ALA A 38 -9.86 0.18 4.16
CA ALA A 38 -10.22 -0.87 3.22
C ALA A 38 -9.65 -2.21 3.69
N GLU A 39 -10.01 -3.25 2.97
CA GLU A 39 -9.42 -4.57 3.12
C GLU A 39 -8.38 -4.79 2.03
N LEU A 40 -7.17 -5.11 2.44
CA LEU A 40 -6.12 -5.59 1.57
C LEU A 40 -6.19 -7.11 1.51
N HIS A 41 -6.35 -7.65 0.31
CA HIS A 41 -6.39 -9.08 0.06
C HIS A 41 -5.12 -9.49 -0.70
N THR A 42 -4.34 -10.39 -0.13
CA THR A 42 -3.30 -11.14 -0.85
C THR A 42 -3.78 -12.57 -1.10
N ASP A 43 -3.00 -13.35 -1.85
CA ASP A 43 -3.34 -14.77 -2.12
C ASP A 43 -3.52 -15.62 -0.86
N ALA A 44 -2.93 -15.21 0.27
CA ALA A 44 -2.92 -15.99 1.51
C ALA A 44 -3.66 -15.35 2.69
N VAL A 45 -3.85 -14.01 2.69
CA VAL A 45 -4.39 -13.32 3.86
C VAL A 45 -5.17 -12.07 3.49
N VAL A 46 -6.20 -11.79 4.30
CA VAL A 46 -6.94 -10.53 4.29
C VAL A 46 -6.56 -9.71 5.51
N LYS A 47 -6.22 -8.44 5.31
CA LYS A 47 -5.85 -7.50 6.37
C LYS A 47 -6.61 -6.18 6.21
N GLN A 48 -7.06 -5.63 7.33
CA GLN A 48 -7.53 -4.24 7.35
C GLN A 48 -6.34 -3.30 7.12
N CYS A 49 -6.53 -2.33 6.23
CA CYS A 49 -5.50 -1.39 5.84
C CYS A 49 -6.04 0.03 5.67
N GLU A 50 -5.12 0.97 5.68
CA GLU A 50 -5.33 2.39 5.45
C GLU A 50 -4.41 2.86 4.31
N ILE A 51 -4.96 3.55 3.32
CA ILE A 51 -4.15 4.36 2.40
C ILE A 51 -3.84 5.68 3.11
N VAL A 52 -2.58 5.83 3.52
CA VAL A 52 -2.13 6.94 4.38
C VAL A 52 -1.89 8.21 3.57
N ASP A 53 -1.25 8.07 2.41
CA ASP A 53 -0.95 9.18 1.53
C ASP A 53 -0.77 8.73 0.07
N VAL A 54 -1.18 9.59 -0.84
CA VAL A 54 -0.91 9.49 -2.27
C VAL A 54 0.32 10.34 -2.56
N ILE A 55 1.40 9.70 -2.99
CA ILE A 55 2.70 10.33 -3.24
C ILE A 55 2.73 10.94 -4.65
N GLU A 56 2.17 10.22 -5.62
CA GLU A 56 2.21 10.62 -7.02
C GLU A 56 1.03 9.98 -7.78
N ILE A 57 0.43 10.75 -8.70
CA ILE A 57 -0.43 10.19 -9.74
C ILE A 57 0.44 9.97 -10.98
N ILE A 58 0.61 8.71 -11.38
CA ILE A 58 1.51 8.33 -12.47
C ILE A 58 1.01 8.95 -13.78
N GLY A 59 1.90 9.65 -14.48
CA GLY A 59 1.56 10.41 -15.70
C GLY A 59 1.06 11.84 -15.44
N SER A 60 1.01 12.26 -14.17
CA SER A 60 0.80 13.65 -13.77
C SER A 60 2.06 14.21 -13.08
N LYS A 61 2.04 15.51 -12.73
CA LYS A 61 3.14 16.13 -11.98
C LYS A 61 3.28 15.48 -10.60
N LYS A 62 4.53 15.23 -10.17
CA LYS A 62 4.82 14.83 -8.78
C LYS A 62 4.25 15.84 -7.80
N MET A 63 3.53 15.33 -6.82
CA MET A 63 2.91 16.12 -5.77
C MET A 63 3.95 16.46 -4.71
N THR A 64 3.85 17.65 -4.12
CA THR A 64 4.71 17.96 -2.96
C THR A 64 4.29 17.12 -1.75
N PRO A 65 5.15 16.89 -0.73
CA PRO A 65 4.81 16.04 0.42
C PRO A 65 3.56 16.45 1.21
N TYR A 66 3.10 17.70 1.04
CA TYR A 66 1.94 18.28 1.70
C TYR A 66 0.71 18.37 0.79
N GLU A 67 0.92 18.18 -0.51
CA GLU A 67 -0.15 18.23 -1.48
C GLU A 67 -0.86 16.89 -1.51
N ARG A 68 -2.18 16.97 -1.54
CA ARG A 68 -3.06 15.82 -1.48
C ARG A 68 -4.05 15.95 -2.61
N PRO A 69 -4.27 14.91 -3.43
CA PRO A 69 -5.23 15.05 -4.53
C PRO A 69 -6.61 15.30 -3.94
N LEU A 70 -7.50 15.97 -4.65
CA LEU A 70 -8.90 16.10 -4.19
C LEU A 70 -9.72 14.90 -4.65
N TYR A 71 -9.36 14.33 -5.79
CA TYR A 71 -10.10 13.29 -6.46
C TYR A 71 -9.16 12.39 -7.25
N LEU A 72 -9.44 11.09 -7.23
CA LEU A 72 -8.81 10.13 -8.12
C LEU A 72 -9.89 9.49 -8.99
N LYS A 73 -9.68 9.47 -10.30
CA LYS A 73 -10.65 8.91 -11.26
C LYS A 73 -10.40 7.42 -11.49
N ASN A 74 -11.43 6.75 -11.98
CA ASN A 74 -11.30 5.39 -12.51
C ASN A 74 -10.15 5.33 -13.54
N GLY A 75 -9.31 4.31 -13.40
CA GLY A 75 -8.18 4.04 -14.28
C GLY A 75 -6.89 4.76 -13.87
N ASP A 76 -6.94 5.71 -12.93
CA ASP A 76 -5.72 6.33 -12.41
C ASP A 76 -4.80 5.29 -11.80
N VAL A 77 -3.50 5.49 -12.01
CA VAL A 77 -2.46 4.73 -11.34
C VAL A 77 -1.76 5.67 -10.38
N VAL A 78 -1.69 5.31 -9.11
CA VAL A 78 -1.08 6.14 -8.07
C VAL A 78 0.04 5.39 -7.36
N LEU A 79 1.11 6.10 -7.01
CA LEU A 79 2.06 5.66 -5.99
C LEU A 79 1.55 6.15 -4.64
N CYS A 80 1.37 5.25 -3.70
CA CYS A 80 0.82 5.55 -2.38
C CYS A 80 1.54 4.79 -1.28
N ARG A 81 1.31 5.22 -0.03
CA ARG A 81 1.71 4.49 1.17
C ARG A 81 0.51 3.79 1.77
N ILE A 82 0.68 2.52 2.07
CA ILE A 82 -0.34 1.70 2.73
C ILE A 82 0.18 1.34 4.11
N ARG A 83 -0.68 1.46 5.11
CA ARG A 83 -0.48 0.94 6.46
C ARG A 83 -1.48 -0.17 6.71
N VAL A 84 -1.06 -1.25 7.33
CA VAL A 84 -1.93 -2.35 7.75
C VAL A 84 -2.06 -2.32 9.27
N ASN A 85 -3.25 -2.65 9.80
CA ASN A 85 -3.54 -2.57 11.25
C ASN A 85 -2.71 -3.56 12.08
N ASN A 86 -2.20 -4.61 11.45
CA ASN A 86 -1.27 -5.58 12.02
C ASN A 86 -0.10 -5.75 11.04
N SER A 87 0.84 -6.62 11.34
CA SER A 87 1.85 -6.99 10.35
C SER A 87 1.28 -7.79 9.18
N ILE A 88 1.96 -7.65 8.04
CA ILE A 88 1.75 -8.47 6.85
C ILE A 88 3.09 -8.91 6.29
N ARG A 89 3.15 -10.16 5.84
CA ARG A 89 4.31 -10.72 5.13
C ARG A 89 4.14 -10.45 3.64
N VAL A 90 5.02 -9.63 3.09
CA VAL A 90 4.99 -9.20 1.69
C VAL A 90 6.40 -9.05 1.14
N GLU A 91 6.52 -8.95 -0.18
CA GLU A 91 7.80 -8.73 -0.87
C GLU A 91 7.63 -7.74 -2.02
N ASN A 92 8.73 -7.12 -2.48
CA ASN A 92 8.70 -6.29 -3.66
C ASN A 92 8.25 -7.10 -4.88
N PHE A 93 7.34 -6.54 -5.67
CA PHE A 93 6.84 -7.19 -6.88
C PHE A 93 7.98 -7.55 -7.85
N SER A 94 9.07 -6.79 -7.90
CA SER A 94 10.23 -7.13 -8.74
C SER A 94 11.02 -8.34 -8.27
N VAL A 95 10.84 -8.77 -7.02
CA VAL A 95 11.55 -9.91 -6.40
C VAL A 95 10.66 -11.14 -6.41
N ASP A 96 9.42 -11.00 -5.95
CA ASP A 96 8.43 -12.08 -5.96
C ASP A 96 7.06 -11.55 -6.42
N HIS A 97 6.60 -12.05 -7.56
CA HIS A 97 5.36 -11.60 -8.17
C HIS A 97 4.11 -12.04 -7.39
N HIS A 98 4.17 -13.15 -6.66
CA HIS A 98 3.04 -13.65 -5.88
C HIS A 98 2.93 -12.85 -4.57
N LEU A 99 4.04 -12.64 -3.87
CA LEU A 99 4.06 -11.88 -2.62
C LEU A 99 3.94 -10.36 -2.81
N GLY A 100 4.17 -9.86 -4.02
CA GLY A 100 4.07 -8.45 -4.35
C GLY A 100 2.72 -8.01 -4.92
N ARG A 101 1.79 -8.93 -5.23
CA ARG A 101 0.45 -8.60 -5.76
C ARG A 101 -0.60 -8.62 -4.66
N PHE A 102 -1.56 -7.70 -4.77
CA PHE A 102 -2.71 -7.65 -3.87
C PHE A 102 -3.88 -6.89 -4.51
N THR A 103 -5.05 -6.99 -3.90
CA THR A 103 -6.23 -6.19 -4.25
C THR A 103 -6.70 -5.37 -3.06
N ILE A 104 -7.34 -4.24 -3.34
CA ILE A 104 -8.00 -3.41 -2.33
C ILE A 104 -9.51 -3.57 -2.50
N HIS A 105 -10.18 -3.87 -1.39
CA HIS A 105 -11.61 -4.07 -1.31
C HIS A 105 -12.23 -3.06 -0.36
N SER A 106 -13.34 -2.46 -0.77
CA SER A 106 -14.13 -1.56 0.07
C SER A 106 -15.61 -1.73 -0.25
N ALA A 107 -16.45 -1.69 0.78
CA ALA A 107 -17.88 -1.99 0.65
C ALA A 107 -18.18 -3.32 -0.09
N GLY A 108 -17.35 -4.35 0.13
CA GLY A 108 -17.54 -5.69 -0.44
C GLY A 108 -17.14 -5.85 -1.92
N LYS A 109 -16.54 -4.84 -2.55
CA LYS A 109 -16.10 -4.88 -3.96
C LYS A 109 -14.62 -4.53 -4.10
N THR A 110 -13.98 -5.06 -5.14
CA THR A 110 -12.59 -4.70 -5.50
C THR A 110 -12.57 -3.29 -6.09
N THR A 111 -11.91 -2.35 -5.41
CA THR A 111 -11.81 -0.94 -5.82
C THR A 111 -10.46 -0.61 -6.47
N ALA A 112 -9.41 -1.38 -6.19
CA ALA A 112 -8.11 -1.21 -6.82
C ALA A 112 -7.30 -2.50 -6.93
N LEU A 113 -6.37 -2.53 -7.89
CA LEU A 113 -5.35 -3.57 -8.06
C LEU A 113 -3.99 -3.00 -7.64
N GLY A 114 -3.23 -3.75 -6.84
CA GLY A 114 -2.01 -3.28 -6.22
C GLY A 114 -0.77 -4.12 -6.53
N ILE A 115 0.35 -3.43 -6.67
CA ILE A 115 1.69 -4.04 -6.65
C ILE A 115 2.58 -3.33 -5.64
N LEU A 116 3.31 -4.10 -4.83
CA LEU A 116 4.29 -3.56 -3.89
C LEU A 116 5.54 -3.09 -4.65
N VAL A 117 6.00 -1.86 -4.34
CA VAL A 117 7.13 -1.23 -5.03
C VAL A 117 8.31 -0.99 -4.09
N GLU A 118 8.05 -0.74 -2.81
CA GLU A 118 9.12 -0.44 -1.85
C GLU A 118 8.74 -0.90 -0.44
N LEU A 119 9.67 -1.59 0.21
CA LEU A 119 9.60 -1.95 1.62
C LEU A 119 10.40 -0.96 2.47
N PRO A 120 10.05 -0.80 3.76
CA PRO A 120 10.89 -0.09 4.72
C PRO A 120 12.31 -0.64 4.79
N PRO A 121 13.29 0.15 5.28
CA PRO A 121 14.65 -0.33 5.54
C PRO A 121 14.66 -1.60 6.39
N VAL A 122 15.67 -2.45 6.20
CA VAL A 122 15.83 -3.70 6.97
C VAL A 122 15.86 -3.39 8.48
N GLY A 123 15.17 -4.21 9.27
CA GLY A 123 15.01 -4.00 10.71
C GLY A 123 13.92 -3.00 11.11
N ARG A 124 13.19 -2.41 10.15
CA ARG A 124 12.03 -1.55 10.42
C ARG A 124 10.74 -2.13 9.84
N LEU A 125 9.64 -1.91 10.56
CA LEU A 125 8.29 -2.31 10.12
C LEU A 125 7.60 -1.22 9.28
N ALA A 126 8.05 0.03 9.34
CA ALA A 126 7.50 1.17 8.61
C ALA A 126 8.61 2.14 8.17
N PHE A 127 8.32 2.94 7.13
CA PHE A 127 9.23 4.03 6.72
C PHE A 127 9.36 5.06 7.86
N PRO A 128 10.56 5.63 8.07
CA PRO A 128 10.67 6.83 8.88
C PRO A 128 9.77 7.90 8.25
N TYR A 129 8.83 8.45 9.03
CA TYR A 129 8.09 9.62 8.57
C TYR A 129 9.09 10.77 8.42
N PRO A 130 8.98 11.58 7.36
CA PRO A 130 9.69 12.85 7.36
C PRO A 130 9.17 13.67 8.56
N GLU A 131 10.09 14.32 9.28
CA GLU A 131 9.89 14.95 10.61
C GLU A 131 8.71 15.94 10.67
N ASN A 132 8.31 16.44 9.51
CA ASN A 132 7.23 17.40 9.26
C ASN A 132 5.82 16.78 9.09
N TYR A 133 5.67 15.44 9.10
CA TYR A 133 4.35 14.78 9.03
C TYR A 133 3.53 14.95 10.33
N TYR A 134 4.16 15.37 11.43
CA TYR A 134 3.52 15.57 12.74
C TYR A 134 2.76 16.90 12.87
N HIS A 135 2.72 17.75 11.84
CA HIS A 135 2.04 19.05 11.92
C HIS A 135 0.53 19.02 11.60
N GLY A 136 -0.06 17.86 11.30
CA GLY A 136 -1.43 17.81 10.76
C GLY A 136 -2.46 16.93 11.47
N THR A 137 -2.07 16.04 12.39
CA THR A 137 -3.02 15.24 13.17
C THR A 137 -2.52 15.13 14.60
N ARG A 138 -3.27 15.77 15.51
CA ARG A 138 -3.15 15.68 16.97
C ARG A 138 -3.49 14.25 17.45
N PRO A 139 -3.09 13.89 18.70
CA PRO A 139 -3.19 12.54 19.27
C PRO A 139 -4.60 11.94 19.26
#